data_AF-A0A7C7ZJE0-F1
#
_entry.id   AF-A0A7C7ZJE0-F1
#
_cell.length_a   1.000
_cell.length_b   1.000
_cell.length_c   1.000
_cell.angle_alpha   90.00
_cell.angle_beta   90.00
_cell.angle_gamma   90.00
#
_symmetry.space_group_name_H-M   'P 1'
#
loop_
_entity.id
_entity.type
_entity.pdbx_description
1 polymer ?
#
loop_
_entity_poly.entity_id
_entity_poly.type
_entity_poly.pdbx_seq_one_letter_code
_entity_poly.pdbx_strand_id
1 'polypeptide(L)'
;MTLRGKSRIGLRLGILFSVALWIGCGHPVGVRPLNAREVHRALISNVLTTGELSARSQQLLERTAALEQFRDDPESTLAVFHTSLATGSAQHRRFVLFPMAELSFYYAEKSGKKEHYLAAAFYAYSWLFGQAEGTVSDPLDPHIRLAANLYNQAIVAVFRNKPGDRVLLVAGDYPLPFGSMEIEITEEHFERHDYVYEDFRAAAELGVTGLRNRFRRAGIGAPLAARLRRKVELGSGEVEYFSRLIRLPITAFLRIEDPVGALSNNRIHGRIELYSSAETEKIDVDGRRIQLEYETTASLAYGLADDSAWNFEITGFLSSRDEPEFQPLTILRPYQPGKVPLVLVHGTASSPARWADLVNELYSESWFRRHFQIWVFRYDTGNPVAYSAGILRETLEEIIDRFDPNGEDDALKHMVVVGHSQGGLLTKMTAIESGDRFWDNLSPVPFWKVNLSDEVRRLLERSIFFTPLP
;
A
#
# COMPACT_ATOMS: atom_id res chain seq x y z
N MET A 1 -19.61 62.14 -67.58
CA MET A 1 -20.54 61.00 -67.41
C MET A 1 -19.83 59.79 -68.01
N THR A 2 -19.10 59.03 -67.20
CA THR A 2 -18.24 57.94 -67.69
C THR A 2 -18.11 56.86 -66.64
N LEU A 3 -18.51 55.66 -67.04
CA LEU A 3 -18.60 54.44 -66.24
C LEU A 3 -17.23 53.87 -65.88
N ARG A 4 -16.99 53.62 -64.60
CA ARG A 4 -15.95 52.69 -64.11
C ARG A 4 -16.40 52.09 -62.78
N GLY A 5 -16.78 50.81 -62.78
CA GLY A 5 -17.10 50.14 -61.52
C GLY A 5 -17.76 48.77 -61.60
N LYS A 6 -17.24 47.81 -62.39
CA LYS A 6 -17.71 46.40 -62.29
C LYS A 6 -16.66 45.28 -62.44
N SER A 7 -15.34 45.55 -62.53
CA SER A 7 -14.36 44.47 -62.81
C SER A 7 -13.46 44.00 -61.66
N ARG A 8 -13.52 44.59 -60.45
CA ARG A 8 -12.57 44.25 -59.36
C ARG A 8 -13.06 43.24 -58.32
N ILE A 9 -14.36 42.94 -58.28
CA ILE A 9 -14.93 42.02 -57.27
C ILE A 9 -14.88 40.56 -57.75
N GLY A 10 -15.11 40.29 -59.05
CA GLY A 10 -15.06 38.93 -59.61
C GLY A 10 -13.67 38.29 -59.58
N LEU A 11 -12.60 39.08 -59.74
CA LEU A 11 -11.23 38.55 -59.76
C LEU A 11 -10.72 38.17 -58.36
N ARG A 12 -11.21 38.83 -57.30
CA ARG A 12 -10.82 38.51 -55.91
C ARG A 12 -11.56 37.29 -55.37
N LEU A 13 -12.81 37.05 -55.79
CA LEU A 13 -13.54 35.81 -55.46
C LEU A 13 -12.96 34.60 -56.19
N GLY A 14 -12.54 34.76 -57.46
CA GLY A 14 -11.92 33.67 -58.23
C GLY A 14 -10.55 33.23 -57.69
N ILE A 15 -9.76 34.15 -57.13
CA ILE A 15 -8.45 33.84 -56.52
C ILE A 15 -8.61 33.18 -55.14
N LEU A 16 -9.58 33.60 -54.33
CA LEU A 16 -9.89 32.93 -53.05
C LEU A 16 -10.46 31.51 -53.25
N PHE A 17 -11.26 31.30 -54.29
CA PHE A 17 -11.78 29.96 -54.61
C PHE A 17 -10.71 29.03 -55.20
N SER A 18 -9.75 29.56 -55.97
CA SER A 18 -8.63 28.78 -56.49
C SER A 18 -7.56 28.49 -55.43
N VAL A 19 -7.34 29.34 -54.43
CA VAL A 19 -6.47 29.02 -53.28
C VAL A 19 -7.13 27.97 -52.37
N ALA A 20 -8.45 27.99 -52.19
CA ALA A 20 -9.16 26.94 -51.44
C ALA A 20 -9.13 25.57 -52.13
N LEU A 21 -9.10 25.52 -53.46
CA LEU A 21 -8.97 24.28 -54.25
C LEU A 21 -7.55 23.68 -54.24
N TRP A 22 -6.54 24.43 -53.81
CA TRP A 22 -5.14 23.96 -53.74
C TRP A 22 -4.71 23.46 -52.34
N ILE A 23 -5.60 23.48 -51.35
CA ILE A 23 -5.37 22.87 -50.04
C ILE A 23 -5.74 21.36 -50.05
N GLY A 24 -6.38 20.90 -51.13
CA GLY A 24 -6.92 19.54 -51.28
C GLY A 24 -5.95 18.48 -51.82
N CYS A 25 -4.64 18.58 -51.58
CA CYS A 25 -3.66 17.54 -51.98
C CYS A 25 -2.55 17.33 -50.93
N GLY A 26 -2.87 17.45 -49.64
CA GLY A 26 -2.06 16.77 -48.63
C GLY A 26 -2.12 15.27 -48.89
N HIS A 27 -0.97 14.60 -49.01
CA HIS A 27 -0.96 13.13 -49.06
C HIS A 27 -1.66 12.59 -47.80
N PRO A 28 -2.47 11.51 -47.91
CA PRO A 28 -3.28 11.00 -46.80
C PRO A 28 -2.42 10.51 -45.61
N VAL A 29 -1.12 10.31 -45.85
CA VAL A 29 -0.12 9.98 -44.84
C VAL A 29 0.84 11.17 -44.71
N GLY A 30 0.88 11.76 -43.52
CA GLY A 30 1.80 12.83 -43.17
C GLY A 30 2.70 12.42 -42.02
N VAL A 31 4.00 12.68 -42.13
CA VAL A 31 4.95 12.48 -41.03
C VAL A 31 5.47 13.85 -40.60
N ARG A 32 5.33 14.15 -39.30
CA ARG A 32 5.95 15.32 -38.67
C ARG A 32 6.94 14.87 -37.61
N PRO A 33 8.18 15.37 -37.60
CA PRO A 33 9.12 15.05 -36.53
C PRO A 33 8.58 15.54 -35.19
N LEU A 34 8.60 14.64 -34.20
CA LEU A 34 8.31 14.91 -32.79
C LEU A 34 9.59 14.69 -31.98
N ASN A 35 9.70 15.31 -30.81
CA ASN A 35 10.80 14.99 -29.90
C ASN A 35 10.56 13.66 -29.17
N ALA A 36 11.62 13.04 -28.66
CA ALA A 36 11.53 11.72 -28.02
C ALA A 36 10.56 11.67 -26.82
N ARG A 37 10.42 12.78 -26.06
CA ARG A 37 9.50 12.86 -24.91
C ARG A 37 8.04 12.88 -25.35
N GLU A 38 7.73 13.58 -26.43
CA GLU A 38 6.38 13.60 -27.04
C GLU A 38 5.99 12.20 -27.55
N VAL A 39 6.89 11.54 -28.29
CA VAL A 39 6.67 10.17 -28.76
C VAL A 39 6.45 9.23 -27.59
N HIS A 40 7.30 9.30 -26.56
CA HIS A 40 7.15 8.44 -25.38
C HIS A 40 5.84 8.70 -24.64
N ARG A 41 5.42 9.96 -24.47
CA ARG A 41 4.12 10.31 -23.85
C ARG A 41 2.95 9.71 -24.63
N ALA A 42 3.00 9.76 -25.96
CA ALA A 42 1.98 9.15 -26.80
C ALA A 42 1.95 7.62 -26.66
N LEU A 43 3.14 6.98 -26.59
CA LEU A 43 3.26 5.52 -26.42
C LEU A 43 2.74 5.01 -25.07
N ILE A 44 2.87 5.80 -24.00
CA ILE A 44 2.37 5.43 -22.67
C ILE A 44 0.95 5.94 -22.39
N SER A 45 0.32 6.66 -23.32
CA SER A 45 -1.05 7.15 -23.16
C SER A 45 -2.02 5.99 -23.04
N ASN A 46 -2.83 6.01 -21.98
CA ASN A 46 -3.84 5.01 -21.65
C ASN A 46 -4.81 5.59 -20.63
N VAL A 47 -5.90 4.85 -20.36
CA VAL A 47 -6.99 5.34 -19.51
C VAL A 47 -6.51 5.82 -18.13
N LEU A 48 -5.50 5.16 -17.55
CA LEU A 48 -4.98 5.50 -16.21
C LEU A 48 -4.02 6.70 -16.19
N THR A 49 -3.55 7.18 -17.35
CA THR A 49 -2.55 8.26 -17.43
C THR A 49 -3.11 9.54 -18.04
N THR A 50 -3.91 9.43 -19.09
CA THR A 50 -4.48 10.57 -19.82
C THR A 50 -6.01 10.59 -19.78
N GLY A 51 -6.64 9.54 -19.24
CA GLY A 51 -8.09 9.35 -19.33
C GLY A 51 -8.54 8.89 -20.72
N GLU A 52 -7.63 8.68 -21.67
CA GLU A 52 -7.92 8.28 -23.06
C GLU A 52 -7.46 6.85 -23.33
N LEU A 53 -8.14 6.15 -24.23
CA LEU A 53 -7.79 4.78 -24.60
C LEU A 53 -6.37 4.65 -25.16
N SER A 54 -5.67 3.58 -24.80
CA SER A 54 -4.36 3.26 -25.39
C SER A 54 -4.44 2.99 -26.89
N ALA A 55 -3.31 3.16 -27.58
CA ALA A 55 -3.21 2.87 -29.02
C ALA A 55 -3.65 1.44 -29.36
N ARG A 56 -3.39 0.45 -28.48
CA ARG A 56 -3.79 -0.95 -28.70
C ARG A 56 -5.31 -1.14 -28.66
N SER A 57 -5.99 -0.43 -27.75
CA SER A 57 -7.46 -0.47 -27.66
C SER A 57 -8.11 0.29 -28.81
N GLN A 58 -7.55 1.44 -29.22
CA GLN A 58 -7.98 2.15 -30.41
C GLN A 58 -7.81 1.30 -31.68
N GLN A 59 -6.69 0.59 -31.82
CA GLN A 59 -6.44 -0.33 -32.94
C GLN A 59 -7.48 -1.46 -33.01
N LEU A 60 -7.95 -1.98 -31.87
CA LEU A 60 -9.06 -2.94 -31.88
C LEU A 60 -10.31 -2.30 -32.49
N LEU A 61 -10.74 -1.16 -31.94
CA LEU A 61 -11.93 -0.43 -32.39
C LEU A 61 -11.87 -0.07 -33.88
N GLU A 62 -10.72 0.41 -34.36
CA GLU A 62 -10.53 0.74 -35.78
C GLU A 62 -10.56 -0.50 -36.67
N ARG A 63 -9.84 -1.56 -36.28
CA ARG A 63 -9.78 -2.81 -37.07
C ARG A 63 -11.13 -3.49 -37.20
N THR A 64 -12.00 -3.33 -36.22
CA THR A 64 -13.36 -3.89 -36.23
C THR A 64 -14.42 -2.88 -36.66
N ALA A 65 -14.02 -1.69 -37.12
CA ALA A 65 -14.92 -0.59 -37.48
C ALA A 65 -15.94 -0.23 -36.37
N ALA A 66 -15.58 -0.43 -35.11
CA ALA A 66 -16.43 -0.25 -33.94
C ALA A 66 -16.19 1.09 -33.20
N LEU A 67 -15.35 1.98 -33.74
CA LEU A 67 -14.99 3.24 -33.06
C LEU A 67 -16.20 4.14 -32.78
N GLU A 68 -17.01 4.42 -33.80
CA GLU A 68 -18.23 5.24 -33.64
C GLU A 68 -19.28 4.50 -32.81
N GLN A 69 -19.45 3.18 -33.03
CA GLN A 69 -20.38 2.39 -32.24
C GLN A 69 -20.01 2.37 -30.74
N PHE A 70 -18.74 2.28 -30.38
CA PHE A 70 -18.30 2.35 -28.99
C PHE A 70 -18.56 3.71 -28.37
N ARG A 71 -18.49 4.80 -29.16
CA ARG A 71 -18.78 6.15 -28.69
C ARG A 71 -20.27 6.31 -28.39
N ASP A 72 -21.13 5.80 -29.26
CA ASP A 72 -22.58 5.99 -29.18
C ASP A 72 -23.26 4.95 -28.26
N ASP A 73 -22.82 3.70 -28.30
CA ASP A 73 -23.32 2.56 -27.54
C ASP A 73 -22.17 1.64 -27.06
N PRO A 74 -21.47 2.05 -25.99
CA PRO A 74 -20.37 1.28 -25.41
C PRO A 74 -20.79 -0.13 -24.96
N GLU A 75 -21.98 -0.28 -24.38
CA GLU A 75 -22.43 -1.54 -23.78
C GLU A 75 -22.67 -2.60 -24.85
N SER A 76 -23.40 -2.25 -25.92
CA SER A 76 -23.62 -3.15 -27.05
C SER A 76 -22.29 -3.54 -27.72
N THR A 77 -21.38 -2.57 -27.88
CA THR A 77 -20.06 -2.84 -28.46
C THR A 77 -19.25 -3.82 -27.60
N LEU A 78 -19.22 -3.61 -26.28
CA LEU A 78 -18.57 -4.52 -25.33
C LEU A 78 -19.21 -5.92 -25.33
N ALA A 79 -20.53 -6.02 -25.45
CA ALA A 79 -21.23 -7.31 -25.51
C ALA A 79 -20.89 -8.10 -26.79
N VAL A 80 -20.78 -7.42 -27.93
CA VAL A 80 -20.34 -8.04 -29.21
C VAL A 80 -18.91 -8.59 -29.07
N PHE A 81 -17.99 -7.81 -28.52
CA PHE A 81 -16.62 -8.27 -28.30
C PHE A 81 -16.55 -9.44 -27.30
N HIS A 82 -17.33 -9.41 -26.23
CA HIS A 82 -17.43 -10.54 -25.29
C HIS A 82 -17.86 -11.83 -26.01
N THR A 83 -18.90 -11.77 -26.84
CA THR A 83 -19.37 -12.92 -27.62
C THR A 83 -18.27 -13.47 -28.55
N SER A 84 -17.45 -12.59 -29.13
CA SER A 84 -16.31 -12.99 -29.96
C SER A 84 -15.19 -13.70 -29.19
N LEU A 85 -15.06 -13.43 -27.88
CA LEU A 85 -14.07 -14.08 -27.01
C LEU A 85 -14.44 -15.54 -26.71
N ALA A 86 -15.74 -15.81 -26.48
CA ALA A 86 -16.25 -17.15 -26.20
C ALA A 86 -15.99 -18.12 -27.36
N THR A 87 -16.15 -17.65 -28.60
CA THR A 87 -16.07 -18.46 -29.83
C THR A 87 -14.74 -18.34 -30.57
N GLY A 88 -13.88 -17.42 -30.15
CA GLY A 88 -12.65 -17.06 -30.86
C GLY A 88 -11.48 -18.03 -30.63
N SER A 89 -10.52 -18.00 -31.57
CA SER A 89 -9.24 -18.70 -31.41
C SER A 89 -8.42 -18.14 -30.25
N ALA A 90 -7.42 -18.88 -29.78
CA ALA A 90 -6.49 -18.38 -28.74
C ALA A 90 -5.81 -17.06 -29.14
N GLN A 91 -5.44 -16.91 -30.42
CA GLN A 91 -4.85 -15.67 -30.95
C GLN A 91 -5.83 -14.51 -30.92
N HIS A 92 -7.10 -14.76 -31.30
CA HIS A 92 -8.16 -13.77 -31.22
C HIS A 92 -8.41 -13.31 -29.78
N ARG A 93 -8.54 -14.27 -28.84
CA ARG A 93 -8.69 -13.97 -27.41
C ARG A 93 -7.55 -13.09 -26.88
N ARG A 94 -6.30 -13.41 -27.22
CA ARG A 94 -5.14 -12.62 -26.79
C ARG A 94 -5.13 -11.20 -27.38
N PHE A 95 -5.67 -11.01 -28.58
CA PHE A 95 -5.80 -9.70 -29.22
C PHE A 95 -6.90 -8.85 -28.56
N VAL A 96 -8.03 -9.46 -28.17
CA VAL A 96 -9.23 -8.75 -27.70
C VAL A 96 -9.31 -8.59 -26.17
N LEU A 97 -8.80 -9.53 -25.37
CA LEU A 97 -8.92 -9.48 -23.90
C LEU A 97 -8.28 -8.23 -23.27
N PHE A 98 -7.07 -7.85 -23.71
CA PHE A 98 -6.42 -6.65 -23.16
C PHE A 98 -7.25 -5.38 -23.46
N PRO A 99 -7.62 -5.08 -24.72
CA PRO A 99 -8.50 -3.96 -24.99
C PRO A 99 -9.83 -4.01 -24.25
N MET A 100 -10.42 -5.19 -24.07
CA MET A 100 -11.66 -5.35 -23.31
C MET A 100 -11.50 -4.93 -21.85
N ALA A 101 -10.34 -5.17 -21.23
CA ALA A 101 -10.05 -4.68 -19.90
C ALA A 101 -10.04 -3.14 -19.84
N GLU A 102 -9.34 -2.49 -20.79
CA GLU A 102 -9.23 -1.03 -20.82
C GLU A 102 -10.55 -0.35 -21.22
N LEU A 103 -11.25 -0.85 -22.24
CA LEU A 103 -12.54 -0.31 -22.70
C LEU A 103 -13.61 -0.42 -21.61
N SER A 104 -13.65 -1.55 -20.89
CA SER A 104 -14.57 -1.73 -19.77
C SER A 104 -14.25 -0.76 -18.63
N PHE A 105 -12.97 -0.58 -18.30
CA PHE A 105 -12.55 0.39 -17.28
C PHE A 105 -12.90 1.83 -17.67
N TYR A 106 -12.60 2.22 -18.90
CA TYR A 106 -12.94 3.54 -19.46
C TYR A 106 -14.44 3.83 -19.39
N TYR A 107 -15.27 2.87 -19.78
CA TYR A 107 -16.72 3.02 -19.68
C TYR A 107 -17.20 3.06 -18.22
N ALA A 108 -16.60 2.26 -17.34
CA ALA A 108 -16.91 2.26 -15.90
C ALA A 108 -16.61 3.62 -15.24
N GLU A 109 -15.49 4.26 -15.57
CA GLU A 109 -15.16 5.61 -15.07
C GLU A 109 -16.20 6.66 -15.49
N LYS A 110 -16.67 6.57 -16.73
CA LYS A 110 -17.66 7.52 -17.28
C LYS A 110 -19.07 7.30 -16.75
N SER A 111 -19.48 6.03 -16.62
CA SER A 111 -20.84 5.65 -16.26
C SER A 111 -21.04 5.49 -14.75
N GLY A 112 -19.98 5.23 -13.99
CA GLY A 112 -20.04 4.86 -12.58
C GLY A 112 -20.52 3.44 -12.32
N LYS A 113 -20.73 2.62 -13.36
CA LYS A 113 -21.25 1.24 -13.28
C LYS A 113 -20.18 0.26 -12.78
N LYS A 114 -20.40 -0.32 -11.59
CA LYS A 114 -19.44 -1.22 -10.92
C LYS A 114 -19.24 -2.55 -11.65
N GLU A 115 -20.28 -3.04 -12.32
CA GLU A 115 -20.26 -4.24 -13.15
C GLU A 115 -19.18 -4.15 -14.26
N HIS A 116 -18.92 -2.95 -14.79
CA HIS A 116 -17.87 -2.75 -15.80
C HIS A 116 -16.47 -2.64 -15.20
N TYR A 117 -16.32 -2.16 -13.96
CA TYR A 117 -15.04 -2.32 -13.24
C TYR A 117 -14.77 -3.79 -12.99
N LEU A 118 -15.76 -4.57 -12.55
CA LEU A 118 -15.56 -6.00 -12.32
C LEU A 118 -15.24 -6.75 -13.63
N ALA A 119 -15.89 -6.37 -14.74
CA ALA A 119 -15.53 -6.87 -16.08
C ALA A 119 -14.09 -6.50 -16.47
N ALA A 120 -13.64 -5.28 -16.19
CA ALA A 120 -12.27 -4.85 -16.43
C ALA A 120 -11.25 -5.71 -15.66
N ALA A 121 -11.52 -5.98 -14.37
CA ALA A 121 -10.71 -6.90 -13.57
C ALA A 121 -10.69 -8.31 -14.17
N PHE A 122 -11.84 -8.84 -14.55
CA PHE A 122 -11.96 -10.16 -15.17
C PHE A 122 -11.16 -10.27 -16.48
N TYR A 123 -11.29 -9.31 -17.40
CA TYR A 123 -10.55 -9.36 -18.67
C TYR A 123 -9.05 -9.16 -18.49
N ALA A 124 -8.64 -8.28 -17.58
CA ALA A 124 -7.23 -8.09 -17.25
C ALA A 124 -6.62 -9.39 -16.67
N TYR A 125 -7.31 -10.02 -15.72
CA TYR A 125 -6.90 -11.30 -15.15
C TYR A 125 -6.83 -12.40 -16.22
N SER A 126 -7.87 -12.52 -17.04
CA SER A 126 -7.94 -13.52 -18.12
C SER A 126 -6.83 -13.33 -19.16
N TRP A 127 -6.46 -12.08 -19.47
CA TRP A 127 -5.35 -11.81 -20.38
C TRP A 127 -3.99 -12.17 -19.78
N LEU A 128 -3.77 -11.84 -18.50
CA LEU A 128 -2.54 -12.14 -17.77
C LEU A 128 -2.37 -13.63 -17.51
N PHE A 129 -3.45 -14.33 -17.14
CA PHE A 129 -3.39 -15.68 -16.61
C PHE A 129 -4.03 -16.76 -17.46
N GLY A 130 -5.09 -16.47 -18.23
CA GLY A 130 -5.81 -17.43 -19.08
C GLY A 130 -5.12 -17.81 -20.39
N GLN A 131 -3.79 -17.84 -20.42
CA GLN A 131 -3.01 -18.26 -21.59
C GLN A 131 -2.70 -19.76 -21.50
N ALA A 132 -2.55 -20.45 -22.63
CA ALA A 132 -2.22 -21.87 -22.64
C ALA A 132 -0.90 -22.14 -21.90
N GLU A 133 -0.79 -23.29 -21.22
CA GLU A 133 0.42 -23.68 -20.51
C GLU A 133 1.67 -23.55 -21.41
N GLY A 134 2.73 -22.96 -20.87
CA GLY A 134 3.99 -22.71 -21.60
C GLY A 134 4.03 -21.45 -22.46
N THR A 135 2.92 -20.71 -22.63
CA THR A 135 2.96 -19.41 -23.31
C THR A 135 3.50 -18.32 -22.38
N VAL A 136 4.78 -17.99 -22.55
CA VAL A 136 5.42 -16.88 -21.83
C VAL A 136 5.15 -15.57 -22.58
N SER A 137 4.41 -14.66 -21.97
CA SER A 137 4.32 -13.28 -22.45
C SER A 137 5.70 -12.62 -22.37
N ASP A 138 6.07 -11.84 -23.40
CA ASP A 138 7.30 -11.05 -23.38
C ASP A 138 7.32 -10.17 -22.11
N PRO A 139 8.29 -10.37 -21.18
CA PRO A 139 8.38 -9.58 -19.96
C PRO A 139 8.51 -8.08 -20.18
N LEU A 140 8.92 -7.67 -21.39
CA LEU A 140 9.06 -6.26 -21.79
C LEU A 140 7.79 -5.69 -22.44
N ASP A 141 6.71 -6.48 -22.62
CA ASP A 141 5.44 -5.96 -23.11
C ASP A 141 4.83 -5.00 -22.06
N PRO A 142 4.76 -3.67 -22.34
CA PRO A 142 4.25 -2.69 -21.37
C PRO A 142 2.79 -2.93 -20.98
N HIS A 143 2.03 -3.64 -21.82
CA HIS A 143 0.63 -3.96 -21.55
C HIS A 143 0.47 -4.92 -20.36
N ILE A 144 1.50 -5.70 -20.00
CA ILE A 144 1.51 -6.52 -18.77
C ILE A 144 1.30 -5.62 -17.54
N ARG A 145 2.07 -4.54 -17.46
CA ARG A 145 1.98 -3.59 -16.35
C ARG A 145 0.65 -2.84 -16.36
N LEU A 146 0.16 -2.45 -17.54
CA LEU A 146 -1.12 -1.76 -17.67
C LEU A 146 -2.29 -2.66 -17.28
N ALA A 147 -2.34 -3.92 -17.73
CA ALA A 147 -3.36 -4.88 -17.34
C ALA A 147 -3.38 -5.11 -15.81
N ALA A 148 -2.20 -5.27 -15.19
CA ALA A 148 -2.12 -5.39 -13.74
C ALA A 148 -2.60 -4.11 -13.02
N ASN A 149 -2.28 -2.92 -13.53
CA ASN A 149 -2.80 -1.67 -12.95
C ASN A 149 -4.33 -1.55 -13.08
N LEU A 150 -4.89 -1.90 -14.25
CA LEU A 150 -6.34 -1.91 -14.48
C LEU A 150 -7.04 -2.87 -13.53
N TYR A 151 -6.51 -4.09 -13.39
CA TYR A 151 -6.99 -5.08 -12.43
C TYR A 151 -6.97 -4.54 -10.99
N ASN A 152 -5.84 -3.99 -10.54
CA ASN A 152 -5.69 -3.46 -9.18
C ASN A 152 -6.70 -2.35 -8.88
N GLN A 153 -6.85 -1.37 -9.80
CA GLN A 153 -7.77 -0.25 -9.60
C GLN A 153 -9.23 -0.67 -9.74
N ALA A 154 -9.53 -1.60 -10.66
CA ALA A 154 -10.87 -2.13 -10.83
C ALA A 154 -11.40 -2.83 -9.56
N ILE A 155 -10.57 -3.64 -8.90
CA ILE A 155 -10.94 -4.26 -7.61
C ILE A 155 -11.29 -3.19 -6.58
N VAL A 156 -10.44 -2.16 -6.42
CA VAL A 156 -10.72 -1.06 -5.50
C VAL A 156 -12.06 -0.38 -5.83
N ALA A 157 -12.32 -0.12 -7.11
CA ALA A 157 -13.54 0.55 -7.56
C ALA A 157 -14.81 -0.27 -7.32
N VAL A 158 -14.76 -1.60 -7.48
CA VAL A 158 -15.90 -2.50 -7.20
C VAL A 158 -16.28 -2.45 -5.72
N PHE A 159 -15.30 -2.60 -4.82
CA PHE A 159 -15.52 -2.74 -3.38
C PHE A 159 -15.58 -1.40 -2.63
N ARG A 160 -15.71 -0.27 -3.34
CA ARG A 160 -15.80 1.07 -2.73
C ARG A 160 -16.99 1.84 -3.28
N ASN A 161 -17.53 2.77 -2.49
CA ASN A 161 -18.63 3.63 -2.94
C ASN A 161 -18.13 4.86 -3.72
N LYS A 162 -17.22 5.66 -3.14
CA LYS A 162 -16.63 6.84 -3.78
C LYS A 162 -15.13 6.91 -3.55
N PRO A 163 -14.34 7.61 -4.39
CA PRO A 163 -12.92 7.85 -4.14
C PRO A 163 -12.67 8.36 -2.71
N GLY A 164 -11.65 7.79 -2.04
CA GLY A 164 -11.33 8.09 -0.64
C GLY A 164 -12.11 7.28 0.41
N ASP A 165 -13.23 6.64 0.07
CA ASP A 165 -13.98 5.79 1.01
C ASP A 165 -13.21 4.51 1.40
N ARG A 166 -13.72 3.82 2.42
CA ARG A 166 -13.26 2.47 2.79
C ARG A 166 -13.51 1.49 1.66
N VAL A 167 -12.60 0.54 1.50
CA VAL A 167 -12.78 -0.64 0.66
C VAL A 167 -13.46 -1.70 1.52
N LEU A 168 -14.66 -2.12 1.14
CA LEU A 168 -15.49 -3.10 1.83
C LEU A 168 -15.44 -4.42 1.06
N LEU A 169 -14.47 -5.26 1.41
CA LEU A 169 -14.33 -6.59 0.84
C LEU A 169 -15.39 -7.50 1.48
N VAL A 170 -16.42 -7.84 0.72
CA VAL A 170 -17.53 -8.69 1.18
C VAL A 170 -17.78 -9.78 0.14
N ALA A 171 -18.16 -10.96 0.61
CA ALA A 171 -18.58 -12.05 -0.25
C ALA A 171 -19.99 -11.78 -0.81
N GLY A 172 -20.31 -12.38 -1.96
CA GLY A 172 -21.64 -12.29 -2.56
C GLY A 172 -21.64 -12.45 -4.07
N ASP A 173 -22.83 -12.39 -4.66
CA ASP A 173 -23.02 -12.39 -6.11
C ASP A 173 -22.98 -10.95 -6.65
N TYR A 174 -22.07 -10.69 -7.58
CA TYR A 174 -21.88 -9.39 -8.21
C TYR A 174 -22.30 -9.43 -9.69
N PRO A 175 -23.03 -8.42 -10.18
CA PRO A 175 -23.42 -8.37 -11.58
C PRO A 175 -22.21 -8.12 -12.50
N LEU A 176 -22.25 -8.73 -13.67
CA LEU A 176 -21.38 -8.45 -14.80
C LEU A 176 -22.24 -8.07 -16.02
N PRO A 177 -21.71 -7.31 -16.99
CA PRO A 177 -22.46 -6.96 -18.21
C PRO A 177 -22.90 -8.18 -19.04
N PHE A 178 -22.30 -9.34 -18.79
CA PHE A 178 -22.54 -10.59 -19.50
C PHE A 178 -22.94 -11.74 -18.55
N GLY A 179 -23.28 -11.45 -17.28
CA GLY A 179 -23.61 -12.51 -16.32
C GLY A 179 -23.47 -12.06 -14.86
N SER A 180 -22.90 -12.94 -14.05
CA SER A 180 -22.60 -12.68 -12.63
C SER A 180 -21.30 -13.33 -12.20
N MET A 181 -20.67 -12.77 -11.17
CA MET A 181 -19.53 -13.36 -10.48
C MET A 181 -19.92 -13.62 -9.02
N GLU A 182 -19.90 -14.88 -8.62
CA GLU A 182 -19.94 -15.26 -7.21
C GLU A 182 -18.54 -15.04 -6.63
N ILE A 183 -18.45 -14.18 -5.62
CA ILE A 183 -17.19 -13.85 -4.94
C ILE A 183 -17.23 -14.40 -3.52
N GLU A 184 -16.29 -15.28 -3.22
CA GLU A 184 -16.05 -15.82 -1.88
C GLU A 184 -14.90 -15.08 -1.18
N ILE A 185 -14.86 -15.17 0.15
CA ILE A 185 -13.75 -14.70 0.97
C ILE A 185 -13.02 -15.91 1.58
N THR A 186 -11.70 -15.92 1.46
CA THR A 186 -10.85 -16.86 2.22
C THR A 186 -10.68 -16.31 3.63
N GLU A 187 -11.50 -16.75 4.59
CA GLU A 187 -11.49 -16.20 5.97
C GLU A 187 -10.09 -16.25 6.60
N GLU A 188 -9.34 -17.34 6.39
CA GLU A 188 -7.97 -17.51 6.88
C GLU A 188 -7.02 -16.37 6.47
N HIS A 189 -7.26 -15.72 5.33
CA HIS A 189 -6.44 -14.61 4.86
C HIS A 189 -6.80 -13.26 5.50
N PHE A 190 -8.00 -13.16 6.08
CA PHE A 190 -8.46 -11.96 6.80
C PHE A 190 -8.02 -11.94 8.26
N GLU A 191 -7.44 -13.04 8.73
CA GLU A 191 -7.05 -13.22 10.11
C GLU A 191 -5.53 -13.38 10.24
N ARG A 192 -5.00 -12.98 11.40
CA ARG A 192 -3.61 -13.21 11.77
C ARG A 192 -3.53 -13.48 13.27
N HIS A 193 -3.35 -14.76 13.63
CA HIS A 193 -3.43 -15.22 15.02
C HIS A 193 -4.72 -14.70 15.70
N ASP A 194 -4.57 -13.89 16.75
CA ASP A 194 -5.66 -13.28 17.52
C ASP A 194 -6.19 -11.97 16.91
N TYR A 195 -5.78 -11.62 15.69
CA TYR A 195 -6.17 -10.39 15.03
C TYR A 195 -6.93 -10.63 13.73
N VAL A 196 -7.73 -9.64 13.33
CA VAL A 196 -8.38 -9.57 12.02
C VAL A 196 -8.04 -8.25 11.34
N TYR A 197 -7.89 -8.30 10.01
CA TYR A 197 -7.71 -7.12 9.20
C TYR A 197 -9.05 -6.39 8.98
N GLU A 198 -9.05 -5.07 9.18
CA GLU A 198 -10.23 -4.23 8.98
C GLU A 198 -9.87 -2.82 8.50
N ASP A 199 -10.90 -2.00 8.23
CA ASP A 199 -10.78 -0.60 7.80
C ASP A 199 -9.81 -0.44 6.61
N PHE A 200 -10.05 -1.16 5.52
CA PHE A 200 -9.18 -1.10 4.35
C PHE A 200 -9.30 0.23 3.62
N ARG A 201 -8.16 0.82 3.25
CA ARG A 201 -8.07 2.00 2.36
C ARG A 201 -7.20 1.71 1.15
N ALA A 202 -7.57 2.24 0.00
CA ALA A 202 -6.80 2.11 -1.24
C ALA A 202 -5.45 2.84 -1.11
N ALA A 203 -4.37 2.10 -0.85
CA ALA A 203 -3.07 2.70 -0.53
C ALA A 203 -2.44 3.39 -1.74
N ALA A 204 -2.71 2.92 -2.96
CA ALA A 204 -2.22 3.53 -4.20
C ALA A 204 -2.81 4.92 -4.49
N GLU A 205 -3.93 5.28 -3.84
CA GLU A 205 -4.59 6.58 -4.02
C GLU A 205 -4.23 7.61 -2.96
N LEU A 206 -3.38 7.25 -1.99
CA LEU A 206 -2.96 8.16 -0.93
C LEU A 206 -1.80 9.04 -1.40
N GLY A 207 -2.02 10.36 -1.38
CA GLY A 207 -0.97 11.35 -1.56
C GLY A 207 -0.11 11.44 -0.31
N VAL A 208 1.13 10.96 -0.38
CA VAL A 208 2.07 10.99 0.76
C VAL A 208 2.90 12.26 0.74
N THR A 209 2.96 12.94 1.89
CA THR A 209 3.89 14.03 2.20
C THR A 209 4.53 13.79 3.57
N GLY A 210 5.61 14.51 3.90
CA GLY A 210 6.25 14.43 5.23
C GLY A 210 7.25 13.29 5.43
N LEU A 211 7.32 12.31 4.52
CA LEU A 211 8.38 11.29 4.46
C LEU A 211 9.34 11.59 3.30
N ARG A 212 10.64 11.36 3.49
CA ARG A 212 11.67 11.67 2.48
C ARG A 212 11.60 10.79 1.25
N ASN A 213 11.30 9.51 1.44
CA ASN A 213 11.27 8.51 0.38
C ASN A 213 9.90 7.84 0.27
N ARG A 214 9.50 7.50 -0.96
CA ARG A 214 8.29 6.74 -1.24
C ARG A 214 8.64 5.36 -1.81
N PHE A 215 8.29 4.34 -1.04
CA PHE A 215 8.45 2.94 -1.39
C PHE A 215 7.12 2.34 -1.83
N ARG A 216 7.14 1.81 -3.05
CA ARG A 216 6.12 0.96 -3.66
C ARG A 216 6.82 -0.25 -4.23
N ARG A 217 6.21 -1.41 -4.07
CA ARG A 217 6.57 -2.61 -4.80
C ARG A 217 5.52 -2.86 -5.87
N ALA A 218 5.90 -2.72 -7.14
CA ALA A 218 4.98 -2.98 -8.25
C ALA A 218 4.65 -4.47 -8.36
N GLY A 219 3.39 -4.80 -8.62
CA GLY A 219 2.94 -6.19 -8.72
C GLY A 219 1.47 -6.29 -9.14
N ILE A 220 0.80 -7.37 -8.76
CA ILE A 220 -0.65 -7.53 -8.98
C ILE A 220 -1.40 -7.61 -7.64
N GLY A 221 -2.69 -7.28 -7.67
CA GLY A 221 -3.56 -7.16 -6.51
C GLY A 221 -3.70 -5.71 -6.06
N ALA A 222 -4.87 -5.35 -5.55
CA ALA A 222 -5.17 -4.02 -5.04
C ALA A 222 -4.35 -3.75 -3.75
N PRO A 223 -3.41 -2.79 -3.75
CA PRO A 223 -2.67 -2.44 -2.54
C PRO A 223 -3.59 -1.65 -1.59
N LEU A 224 -3.71 -2.15 -0.35
CA LEU A 224 -4.56 -1.62 0.71
C LEU A 224 -3.74 -1.30 1.97
N ALA A 225 -4.17 -0.30 2.71
CA ALA A 225 -3.73 -0.02 4.07
C ALA A 225 -4.81 -0.51 5.05
N ALA A 226 -4.48 -1.46 5.92
CA ALA A 226 -5.43 -2.08 6.84
C ALA A 226 -5.08 -1.79 8.30
N ARG A 227 -6.08 -1.69 9.18
CA ARG A 227 -5.89 -1.81 10.64
C ARG A 227 -5.98 -3.27 11.04
N LEU A 228 -5.42 -3.57 12.21
CA LEU A 228 -5.66 -4.83 12.90
C LEU A 228 -6.54 -4.59 14.11
N ARG A 229 -7.54 -5.44 14.28
CA ARG A 229 -8.37 -5.50 15.47
C ARG A 229 -8.23 -6.87 16.12
N ARG A 230 -8.09 -6.89 17.44
CA ARG A 230 -8.06 -8.15 18.19
C ARG A 230 -9.43 -8.83 18.15
N LYS A 231 -9.44 -10.16 18.02
CA LYS A 231 -10.63 -11.02 18.02
C LYS A 231 -11.31 -11.04 19.39
N VAL A 232 -10.49 -11.13 20.45
CA VAL A 232 -10.93 -11.20 21.85
C VAL A 232 -10.42 -9.96 22.58
N GLU A 233 -11.28 -9.34 23.39
CA GLU A 233 -10.83 -8.23 24.24
C GLU A 233 -9.84 -8.73 25.30
N LEU A 234 -8.89 -7.86 25.66
CA LEU A 234 -7.91 -8.18 26.69
C LEU A 234 -8.59 -8.34 28.05
N GLY A 235 -8.11 -9.32 28.82
CA GLY A 235 -8.53 -9.50 30.20
C GLY A 235 -8.05 -8.35 31.10
N SER A 236 -8.64 -8.24 32.29
CA SER A 236 -8.19 -7.26 33.29
C SER A 236 -6.71 -7.47 33.63
N GLY A 237 -5.86 -6.47 33.33
CA GLY A 237 -4.42 -6.51 33.60
C GLY A 237 -3.54 -6.92 32.40
N GLU A 238 -4.12 -7.33 31.27
CA GLU A 238 -3.37 -7.53 30.05
C GLU A 238 -3.12 -6.18 29.34
N VAL A 239 -1.94 -6.03 28.73
CA VAL A 239 -1.52 -4.78 28.06
C VAL A 239 -1.22 -5.08 26.60
N GLU A 240 -1.84 -4.31 25.69
CA GLU A 240 -1.60 -4.40 24.24
C GLU A 240 -0.40 -3.55 23.85
N TYR A 241 0.75 -4.15 23.51
CA TYR A 241 1.94 -3.40 23.06
C TYR A 241 1.88 -2.96 21.59
N PHE A 242 0.89 -3.40 20.82
CA PHE A 242 0.72 -3.00 19.43
C PHE A 242 -0.28 -1.84 19.30
N SER A 243 0.12 -0.73 18.68
CA SER A 243 -0.78 0.41 18.51
C SER A 243 -1.80 0.18 17.39
N ARG A 244 -3.09 0.40 17.72
CA ARG A 244 -4.23 0.34 16.78
C ARG A 244 -4.20 1.45 15.72
N LEU A 245 -3.39 2.48 15.91
CA LEU A 245 -3.22 3.58 14.95
C LEU A 245 -2.40 3.14 13.73
N ILE A 246 -1.64 2.07 13.85
CA ILE A 246 -0.75 1.60 12.80
C ILE A 246 -1.55 0.94 11.67
N ARG A 247 -1.14 1.29 10.46
CA ARG A 247 -1.71 0.78 9.21
C ARG A 247 -0.71 -0.15 8.54
N LEU A 248 -1.13 -1.37 8.25
CA LEU A 248 -0.31 -2.39 7.63
C LEU A 248 -0.56 -2.43 6.11
N PRO A 249 0.50 -2.54 5.29
CA PRO A 249 0.39 -2.76 3.85
C PRO A 249 -0.05 -4.19 3.53
N ILE A 250 -1.24 -4.31 2.96
CA ILE A 250 -1.92 -5.54 2.55
C ILE A 250 -2.21 -5.47 1.05
N THR A 251 -2.27 -6.61 0.37
CA THR A 251 -2.77 -6.70 -1.01
C THR A 251 -4.05 -7.53 -1.02
N ALA A 252 -5.12 -7.02 -1.62
CA ALA A 252 -6.29 -7.81 -1.98
C ALA A 252 -6.15 -8.36 -3.40
N PHE A 253 -6.24 -9.66 -3.55
CA PHE A 253 -6.15 -10.36 -4.83
C PHE A 253 -7.45 -11.12 -5.08
N LEU A 254 -8.15 -10.79 -6.17
CA LEU A 254 -9.30 -11.53 -6.65
C LEU A 254 -8.83 -12.64 -7.59
N ARG A 255 -8.71 -13.86 -7.07
CA ARG A 255 -8.46 -15.05 -7.88
C ARG A 255 -9.72 -15.41 -8.65
N ILE A 256 -9.60 -15.70 -9.95
CA ILE A 256 -10.72 -16.09 -10.80
C ILE A 256 -10.48 -17.52 -11.25
N GLU A 257 -11.46 -18.38 -11.02
CA GLU A 257 -11.41 -19.79 -11.40
C GLU A 257 -11.74 -19.95 -12.89
N ASP A 258 -10.96 -20.80 -13.58
CA ASP A 258 -11.09 -21.09 -15.02
C ASP A 258 -11.45 -19.85 -15.88
N PRO A 259 -10.59 -18.82 -15.92
CA PRO A 259 -10.91 -17.55 -16.59
C PRO A 259 -11.20 -17.71 -18.08
N VAL A 260 -10.73 -18.79 -18.73
CA VAL A 260 -10.97 -19.06 -20.15
C VAL A 260 -12.33 -19.74 -20.34
N GLY A 261 -12.65 -20.77 -19.56
CA GLY A 261 -13.98 -21.41 -19.61
C GLY A 261 -15.09 -20.44 -19.20
N ALA A 262 -14.79 -19.55 -18.25
CA ALA A 262 -15.67 -18.47 -17.80
C ALA A 262 -16.10 -17.51 -18.94
N LEU A 263 -15.35 -17.40 -20.04
CA LEU A 263 -15.75 -16.56 -21.19
C LEU A 263 -17.02 -17.06 -21.89
N SER A 264 -17.36 -18.35 -21.74
CA SER A 264 -18.55 -18.95 -22.34
C SER A 264 -19.66 -19.21 -21.30
N ASN A 265 -19.41 -18.87 -20.03
CA ASN A 265 -20.32 -19.14 -18.92
C ASN A 265 -20.82 -17.82 -18.32
N ASN A 266 -22.12 -17.73 -18.08
CA ASN A 266 -22.73 -16.52 -17.51
C ASN A 266 -22.59 -16.45 -15.97
N ARG A 267 -21.92 -17.43 -15.36
CA ARG A 267 -21.60 -17.46 -13.93
C ARG A 267 -20.12 -17.75 -13.74
N ILE A 268 -19.44 -16.85 -13.05
CA ILE A 268 -17.99 -16.90 -12.78
C ILE A 268 -17.80 -17.07 -11.28
N HIS A 269 -16.81 -17.88 -10.90
CA HIS A 269 -16.41 -18.03 -9.50
C HIS A 269 -15.10 -17.30 -9.25
N GLY A 270 -15.08 -16.46 -8.21
CA GLY A 270 -13.91 -15.72 -7.79
C GLY A 270 -13.73 -15.79 -6.28
N ARG A 271 -12.50 -15.58 -5.83
CA ARG A 271 -12.13 -15.60 -4.41
C ARG A 271 -11.24 -14.43 -4.07
N ILE A 272 -11.59 -13.70 -3.03
CA ILE A 272 -10.72 -12.65 -2.47
C ILE A 272 -9.74 -13.30 -1.49
N GLU A 273 -8.47 -13.02 -1.74
CA GLU A 273 -7.34 -13.39 -0.91
C GLU A 273 -6.66 -12.11 -0.41
N LEU A 274 -6.28 -12.08 0.87
CA LEU A 274 -5.50 -10.99 1.46
C LEU A 274 -4.09 -11.46 1.79
N TYR A 275 -3.11 -10.61 1.49
CA TYR A 275 -1.71 -10.94 1.71
C TYR A 275 -0.95 -9.79 2.35
N SER A 276 -0.26 -10.04 3.47
CA SER A 276 0.59 -9.04 4.10
C SER A 276 1.99 -9.00 3.49
N SER A 277 2.52 -7.79 3.25
CA SER A 277 3.92 -7.62 2.80
C SER A 277 4.97 -8.14 3.79
N ALA A 278 4.55 -8.44 5.03
CA ALA A 278 5.41 -9.04 6.05
C ALA A 278 5.71 -10.52 5.77
N GLU A 279 4.81 -11.22 5.08
CA GLU A 279 4.78 -12.68 4.98
C GLU A 279 4.86 -13.14 3.53
N THR A 280 4.09 -12.49 2.65
CA THR A 280 3.94 -12.93 1.26
C THR A 280 4.37 -11.83 0.31
N GLU A 281 5.43 -12.09 -0.47
CA GLU A 281 5.84 -11.17 -1.53
C GLU A 281 5.36 -11.65 -2.90
N LYS A 282 5.27 -12.97 -3.08
CA LYS A 282 4.87 -13.61 -4.34
C LYS A 282 3.88 -14.72 -4.07
N ILE A 283 2.93 -14.87 -4.99
CA ILE A 283 1.93 -15.95 -4.97
C ILE A 283 2.07 -16.80 -6.22
N ASP A 284 1.55 -18.02 -6.15
CA ASP A 284 1.44 -18.90 -7.30
C ASP A 284 0.08 -18.71 -7.98
N VAL A 285 0.11 -18.49 -9.29
CA VAL A 285 -1.07 -18.36 -10.16
C VAL A 285 -0.79 -19.19 -11.41
N ASP A 286 -1.50 -20.32 -11.55
CA ASP A 286 -1.34 -21.27 -12.67
C ASP A 286 0.13 -21.66 -12.91
N GLY A 287 0.81 -22.10 -11.84
CA GLY A 287 2.22 -22.52 -11.89
C GLY A 287 3.24 -21.39 -12.07
N ARG A 288 2.82 -20.12 -12.07
CA ARG A 288 3.71 -18.95 -12.15
C ARG A 288 3.81 -18.22 -10.83
N ARG A 289 5.05 -17.94 -10.40
CA ARG A 289 5.36 -17.10 -9.24
C ARG A 289 5.24 -15.62 -9.61
N ILE A 290 4.16 -14.97 -9.19
CA ILE A 290 3.83 -13.58 -9.51
C ILE A 290 4.06 -12.66 -8.31
N GLN A 291 4.62 -11.48 -8.56
CA GLN A 291 4.85 -10.45 -7.55
C GLN A 291 3.54 -9.74 -7.17
N LEU A 292 3.25 -9.67 -5.86
CA LEU A 292 2.15 -8.86 -5.33
C LEU A 292 2.52 -7.38 -5.24
N GLU A 293 1.52 -6.50 -5.38
CA GLU A 293 1.68 -5.05 -5.27
C GLU A 293 1.49 -4.54 -3.85
N TYR A 294 2.44 -3.74 -3.35
CA TYR A 294 2.38 -3.13 -2.03
C TYR A 294 2.75 -1.65 -2.06
N GLU A 295 2.05 -0.84 -1.26
CA GLU A 295 2.36 0.58 -1.00
C GLU A 295 2.72 0.72 0.49
N THR A 296 3.98 0.40 0.81
CA THR A 296 4.46 0.35 2.21
C THR A 296 4.53 1.74 2.82
N THR A 297 5.04 2.73 2.09
CA THR A 297 5.11 4.12 2.57
C THR A 297 3.73 4.73 2.75
N ALA A 298 2.83 4.54 1.78
CA ALA A 298 1.49 5.09 1.88
C ALA A 298 0.71 4.52 3.08
N SER A 299 0.87 3.22 3.33
CA SER A 299 0.27 2.57 4.51
C SER A 299 0.84 3.16 5.80
N LEU A 300 2.16 3.26 5.94
CA LEU A 300 2.79 3.87 7.11
C LEU A 300 2.34 5.33 7.33
N ALA A 301 2.42 6.15 6.27
CA ALA A 301 2.04 7.56 6.32
C ALA A 301 0.58 7.74 6.73
N TYR A 302 -0.31 6.87 6.27
CA TYR A 302 -1.72 6.93 6.64
C TYR A 302 -1.98 6.69 8.13
N GLY A 303 -1.19 5.82 8.77
CA GLY A 303 -1.23 5.65 10.23
C GLY A 303 -0.64 6.83 10.99
N LEU A 304 0.44 7.42 10.47
CA LEU A 304 1.12 8.58 11.08
C LEU A 304 0.38 9.91 10.89
N ALA A 305 -0.49 10.01 9.88
CA ALA A 305 -1.29 11.21 9.62
C ALA A 305 -2.40 11.43 10.65
N ASP A 306 -2.66 10.46 11.53
CA ASP A 306 -3.57 10.63 12.66
C ASP A 306 -2.90 11.51 13.75
N ASP A 307 -3.54 12.62 14.12
CA ASP A 307 -2.95 13.76 14.85
C ASP A 307 -2.33 13.41 16.23
N SER A 308 -2.70 12.26 16.80
CA SER A 308 -2.23 11.83 18.13
C SER A 308 -0.72 11.56 18.20
N ALA A 309 -0.07 11.18 17.08
CA ALA A 309 1.35 10.84 17.07
C ALA A 309 2.31 12.05 17.17
N TRP A 310 1.88 13.23 16.69
CA TRP A 310 2.72 14.43 16.58
C TRP A 310 2.52 15.43 17.72
N ASN A 311 1.34 15.46 18.34
CA ASN A 311 1.00 16.38 19.43
C ASN A 311 1.85 16.19 20.70
N PHE A 312 2.64 15.11 20.78
CA PHE A 312 3.53 14.82 21.91
C PHE A 312 4.82 15.68 21.92
N GLU A 313 5.32 16.15 20.78
CA GLU A 313 6.64 16.82 20.71
C GLU A 313 6.75 18.08 21.59
N ILE A 314 5.66 18.83 21.73
CA ILE A 314 5.62 20.09 22.49
C ILE A 314 5.06 19.86 23.90
N THR A 315 4.08 18.97 24.06
CA THR A 315 3.39 18.73 25.34
C THR A 315 4.19 17.83 26.30
N GLY A 316 4.91 16.83 25.78
CA GLY A 316 5.74 15.92 26.56
C GLY A 316 7.08 16.51 27.04
N PHE A 317 7.43 17.73 26.61
CA PHE A 317 8.59 18.48 27.11
C PHE A 317 8.21 19.49 28.20
N LEU A 318 6.97 19.98 28.20
CA LEU A 318 6.49 21.05 29.09
C LEU A 318 5.60 20.55 30.24
N SER A 319 5.17 19.28 30.21
CA SER A 319 4.37 18.68 31.27
C SER A 319 4.70 17.20 31.46
N SER A 320 5.11 16.81 32.66
CA SER A 320 5.08 15.44 33.13
C SER A 320 3.62 15.04 33.32
N ARG A 321 3.04 14.37 32.33
CA ARG A 321 1.66 13.88 32.47
C ARG A 321 1.65 12.56 33.21
N ASP A 322 1.02 12.57 34.37
CA ASP A 322 0.38 11.40 34.98
C ASP A 322 -0.83 11.00 34.10
N GLU A 323 -0.58 10.47 32.90
CA GLU A 323 -1.60 9.82 32.09
C GLU A 323 -1.77 8.38 32.60
N PRO A 324 -2.97 7.98 33.07
CA PRO A 324 -3.20 6.65 33.66
C PRO A 324 -3.06 5.47 32.67
N GLU A 325 -2.77 5.74 31.39
CA GLU A 325 -2.54 4.73 30.32
C GLU A 325 -1.21 4.98 29.58
N PHE A 326 -0.20 5.56 30.23
CA PHE A 326 1.11 5.74 29.61
C PHE A 326 1.78 4.38 29.35
N GLN A 327 1.76 3.93 28.09
CA GLN A 327 2.53 2.78 27.65
C GLN A 327 3.89 3.24 27.09
N PRO A 328 5.01 2.94 27.78
CA PRO A 328 6.32 3.44 27.39
C PRO A 328 6.86 2.79 26.11
N LEU A 329 6.41 1.58 25.75
CA LEU A 329 6.87 0.88 24.55
C LEU A 329 5.70 0.51 23.63
N THR A 330 5.86 0.83 22.35
CA THR A 330 4.93 0.44 21.28
C THR A 330 5.66 -0.41 20.25
N ILE A 331 5.10 -1.57 19.94
CA ILE A 331 5.55 -2.47 18.88
C ILE A 331 4.81 -2.11 17.60
N LEU A 332 5.55 -1.89 16.50
CA LEU A 332 4.93 -1.35 15.29
C LEU A 332 4.16 -2.39 14.44
N ARG A 333 4.22 -3.67 14.79
CA ARG A 333 3.47 -4.78 14.17
C ARG A 333 3.18 -5.81 15.27
N PRO A 334 2.12 -6.62 15.20
CA PRO A 334 1.92 -7.69 16.18
C PRO A 334 3.18 -8.56 16.32
N TYR A 335 3.55 -8.86 17.56
CA TYR A 335 4.72 -9.66 17.91
C TYR A 335 4.77 -10.96 17.09
N GLN A 336 5.97 -11.34 16.66
CA GLN A 336 6.24 -12.56 15.91
C GLN A 336 7.47 -13.23 16.51
N PRO A 337 7.33 -14.45 17.05
CA PRO A 337 8.48 -15.22 17.50
C PRO A 337 9.54 -15.38 16.41
N GLY A 338 10.81 -15.37 16.79
CA GLY A 338 11.95 -15.56 15.88
C GLY A 338 12.38 -14.30 15.12
N LYS A 339 11.85 -13.12 15.48
CA LYS A 339 12.30 -11.83 14.92
C LYS A 339 13.00 -10.99 15.98
N VAL A 340 14.18 -10.48 15.62
CA VAL A 340 15.01 -9.64 16.48
C VAL A 340 14.33 -8.29 16.72
N PRO A 341 14.09 -7.89 17.97
CA PRO A 341 13.59 -6.55 18.25
C PRO A 341 14.63 -5.47 17.96
N LEU A 342 14.24 -4.45 17.19
CA LEU A 342 14.96 -3.19 17.04
C LEU A 342 14.23 -2.11 17.85
N VAL A 343 14.75 -1.81 19.04
CA VAL A 343 14.19 -0.81 19.95
C VAL A 343 14.75 0.56 19.62
N LEU A 344 13.88 1.51 19.32
CA LEU A 344 14.23 2.89 18.96
C LEU A 344 13.89 3.84 20.09
N VAL A 345 14.89 4.55 20.60
CA VAL A 345 14.78 5.49 21.74
C VAL A 345 15.05 6.92 21.25
N HIS A 346 14.02 7.79 21.32
CA HIS A 346 14.13 9.19 20.87
C HIS A 346 14.98 10.06 21.81
N GLY A 347 15.30 11.29 21.38
CA GLY A 347 16.10 12.25 22.16
C GLY A 347 15.26 13.29 22.90
N THR A 348 15.90 14.35 23.39
CA THR A 348 15.29 15.48 24.09
C THR A 348 14.28 16.25 23.23
N ALA A 349 13.17 16.72 23.82
CA ALA A 349 12.12 17.50 23.14
C ALA A 349 11.68 16.90 21.80
N SER A 350 11.53 15.57 21.77
CA SER A 350 11.27 14.75 20.58
C SER A 350 10.19 13.71 20.89
N SER A 351 9.70 13.04 19.86
CA SER A 351 8.77 11.91 19.96
C SER A 351 9.29 10.69 19.17
N PRO A 352 8.66 9.51 19.34
CA PRO A 352 8.88 8.36 18.46
C PRO A 352 8.70 8.67 16.97
N ALA A 353 7.91 9.67 16.60
CA ALA A 353 7.66 10.03 15.20
C ALA A 353 8.92 10.49 14.45
N ARG A 354 9.99 10.91 15.16
CA ARG A 354 11.28 11.22 14.53
C ARG A 354 11.96 10.04 13.87
N TRP A 355 11.57 8.82 14.21
CA TRP A 355 12.02 7.60 13.54
C TRP A 355 11.23 7.27 12.27
N ALA A 356 10.19 8.04 11.89
CA ALA A 356 9.31 7.71 10.77
C ALA A 356 10.05 7.46 9.45
N ASP A 357 11.04 8.28 9.10
CA ASP A 357 11.88 8.06 7.92
C ASP A 357 12.65 6.74 8.03
N LEU A 358 13.30 6.45 9.17
CA LEU A 358 14.03 5.20 9.36
C LEU A 358 13.10 3.98 9.31
N VAL A 359 11.93 4.06 9.95
CA VAL A 359 10.91 3.01 9.91
C VAL A 359 10.45 2.76 8.48
N ASN A 360 10.25 3.83 7.70
CA ASN A 360 9.86 3.76 6.30
C ASN A 360 10.93 3.05 5.44
N GLU A 361 12.20 3.41 5.62
CA GLU A 361 13.34 2.74 4.96
C GLU A 361 13.37 1.25 5.30
N LEU A 362 13.45 0.92 6.59
CA LEU A 362 13.64 -0.45 7.06
C LEU A 362 12.45 -1.35 6.70
N TYR A 363 11.21 -0.85 6.84
CA TYR A 363 10.04 -1.62 6.43
C TYR A 363 9.85 -1.72 4.92
N SER A 364 10.57 -0.95 4.10
CA SER A 364 10.62 -1.18 2.65
C SER A 364 11.49 -2.40 2.27
N GLU A 365 12.42 -2.77 3.14
CA GLU A 365 13.40 -3.83 2.92
C GLU A 365 12.89 -5.23 3.28
N SER A 366 12.97 -6.15 2.32
CA SER A 366 12.45 -7.51 2.50
C SER A 366 13.24 -8.32 3.52
N TRP A 367 14.56 -8.18 3.51
CA TRP A 367 15.44 -8.84 4.46
C TRP A 367 15.16 -8.34 5.88
N PHE A 368 14.87 -7.05 6.06
CA PHE A 368 14.57 -6.50 7.38
C PHE A 368 13.24 -7.05 7.91
N ARG A 369 12.15 -6.97 7.12
CA ARG A 369 10.82 -7.46 7.54
C ARG A 369 10.80 -8.95 7.93
N ARG A 370 11.69 -9.76 7.35
CA ARG A 370 11.81 -11.19 7.66
C ARG A 370 12.51 -11.46 8.99
N HIS A 371 13.44 -10.62 9.42
CA HIS A 371 14.31 -10.91 10.57
C HIS A 371 14.11 -9.97 11.76
N PHE A 372 13.52 -8.79 11.57
CA PHE A 372 13.42 -7.77 12.61
C PHE A 372 11.98 -7.29 12.86
N GLN A 373 11.72 -6.82 14.07
CA GLN A 373 10.52 -6.04 14.43
C GLN A 373 10.90 -4.73 15.09
N ILE A 374 10.29 -3.62 14.68
CA ILE A 374 10.59 -2.30 15.25
C ILE A 374 9.71 -2.05 16.46
N TRP A 375 10.35 -1.73 17.58
CA TRP A 375 9.75 -1.29 18.82
C TRP A 375 10.16 0.16 19.05
N VAL A 376 9.26 1.01 19.51
CA VAL A 376 9.55 2.42 19.79
C VAL A 376 9.30 2.71 21.24
N PHE A 377 10.31 3.29 21.90
CA PHE A 377 10.22 3.69 23.29
C PHE A 377 9.93 5.19 23.40
N ARG A 378 8.95 5.53 24.24
CA ARG A 378 8.49 6.87 24.56
C ARG A 378 8.80 7.14 26.03
N TYR A 379 9.36 8.31 26.31
CA TYR A 379 9.58 8.80 27.66
C TYR A 379 9.47 10.32 27.73
N ASP A 380 9.18 10.86 28.92
CA ASP A 380 9.28 12.30 29.17
C ASP A 380 10.75 12.70 29.21
N THR A 381 11.14 13.58 28.28
CA THR A 381 12.53 13.98 28.12
C THR A 381 13.04 14.91 29.22
N GLY A 382 12.14 15.53 30.00
CA GLY A 382 12.46 16.33 31.19
C GLY A 382 12.80 15.48 32.41
N ASN A 383 12.50 14.18 32.39
CA ASN A 383 12.85 13.28 33.47
C ASN A 383 14.38 13.09 33.59
N PRO A 384 14.89 12.81 34.81
CA PRO A 384 16.28 12.40 34.99
C PRO A 384 16.63 11.21 34.09
N VAL A 385 17.76 11.31 33.39
CA VAL A 385 18.23 10.29 32.41
C VAL A 385 18.23 8.89 33.02
N ALA A 386 18.72 8.77 34.26
CA ALA A 386 18.86 7.50 34.96
C ALA A 386 17.49 6.91 35.36
N TYR A 387 16.51 7.75 35.72
CA TYR A 387 15.13 7.33 35.97
C TYR A 387 14.46 6.78 34.70
N SER A 388 14.54 7.52 33.59
CA SER A 388 13.97 7.06 32.32
C SER A 388 14.66 5.79 31.78
N ALA A 389 15.96 5.62 32.08
CA ALA A 389 16.69 4.39 31.77
C ALA A 389 16.20 3.20 32.59
N GLY A 390 15.89 3.39 33.89
CA GLY A 390 15.24 2.38 34.72
C GLY A 390 13.92 1.91 34.13
N ILE A 391 13.04 2.86 33.75
CA ILE A 391 11.76 2.54 33.10
C ILE A 391 11.97 1.74 31.80
N LEU A 392 12.91 2.16 30.94
CA LEU A 392 13.22 1.43 29.71
C LEU A 392 13.56 -0.03 30.00
N ARG A 393 14.47 -0.25 30.96
CA ARG A 393 14.95 -1.60 31.29
C ARG A 393 13.85 -2.47 31.87
N GLU A 394 13.12 -1.98 32.87
CA GLU A 394 11.98 -2.69 33.47
C GLU A 394 10.95 -3.05 32.38
N THR A 395 10.63 -2.10 31.49
CA THR A 395 9.70 -2.35 30.38
C THR A 395 10.18 -3.46 29.43
N LEU A 396 11.47 -3.49 29.11
CA LEU A 396 12.02 -4.53 28.23
C LEU A 396 12.03 -5.89 28.92
N GLU A 397 12.42 -5.97 30.19
CA GLU A 397 12.39 -7.20 31.00
C GLU A 397 10.94 -7.73 31.10
N GLU A 398 9.97 -6.89 31.47
CA GLU A 398 8.55 -7.27 31.57
C GLU A 398 7.98 -7.81 30.25
N ILE A 399 8.38 -7.23 29.12
CA ILE A 399 7.90 -7.66 27.80
C ILE A 399 8.53 -9.00 27.40
N ILE A 400 9.82 -9.20 27.69
CA ILE A 400 10.50 -10.47 27.43
C ILE A 400 9.83 -11.57 28.27
N ASP A 401 9.63 -11.35 29.56
CA ASP A 401 8.97 -12.32 30.46
C ASP A 401 7.54 -12.65 30.00
N ARG A 402 6.85 -11.68 29.39
CA ARG A 402 5.48 -11.87 28.88
C ARG A 402 5.44 -12.64 27.56
N PHE A 403 6.32 -12.31 26.61
CA PHE A 403 6.28 -12.91 25.28
C PHE A 403 7.04 -14.23 25.19
N ASP A 404 8.00 -14.44 26.08
CA ASP A 404 8.83 -15.64 26.12
C ASP A 404 9.08 -16.12 27.56
N PRO A 405 8.02 -16.48 28.31
CA PRO A 405 8.14 -16.90 29.72
C PRO A 405 9.00 -18.15 29.91
N ASN A 406 9.19 -18.95 28.85
CA ASN A 406 9.98 -20.18 28.88
C ASN A 406 11.39 -20.01 28.27
N GLY A 407 11.72 -18.84 27.73
CA GLY A 407 13.03 -18.57 27.13
C GLY A 407 13.30 -19.29 25.80
N GLU A 408 12.26 -19.61 25.02
CA GLU A 408 12.30 -20.35 23.76
C GLU A 408 12.53 -19.46 22.52
N ASP A 409 12.28 -18.15 22.59
CA ASP A 409 12.55 -17.23 21.49
C ASP A 409 13.95 -16.61 21.58
N ASP A 410 14.93 -17.30 20.99
CA ASP A 410 16.31 -16.82 20.91
C ASP A 410 16.44 -15.45 20.25
N ALA A 411 15.51 -15.05 19.37
CA ALA A 411 15.60 -13.74 18.70
C ALA A 411 15.37 -12.56 19.67
N LEU A 412 14.59 -12.75 20.74
CA LEU A 412 14.41 -11.74 21.79
C LEU A 412 15.71 -11.45 22.53
N LYS A 413 16.57 -12.46 22.70
CA LYS A 413 17.90 -12.36 23.35
C LYS A 413 18.93 -11.64 22.47
N HIS A 414 18.59 -11.33 21.23
CA HIS A 414 19.45 -10.63 20.27
C HIS A 414 18.99 -9.18 20.01
N MET A 415 18.16 -8.63 20.90
CA MET A 415 17.61 -7.29 20.79
C MET A 415 18.67 -6.21 20.55
N VAL A 416 18.36 -5.30 19.62
CA VAL A 416 19.21 -4.15 19.28
C VAL A 416 18.53 -2.88 19.75
N VAL A 417 19.18 -2.13 20.64
CA VAL A 417 18.68 -0.85 21.14
C VAL A 417 19.45 0.30 20.47
N VAL A 418 18.73 1.24 19.87
CA VAL A 418 19.28 2.40 19.17
C VAL A 418 18.72 3.68 19.77
N GLY A 419 19.61 4.52 20.29
CA GLY A 419 19.24 5.79 20.90
C GLY A 419 19.77 7.00 20.15
N HIS A 420 18.95 8.03 20.03
CA HIS A 420 19.34 9.33 19.49
C HIS A 420 19.55 10.36 20.61
N SER A 421 20.69 11.08 20.61
CA SER A 421 21.00 12.12 21.61
C SER A 421 20.83 11.62 23.06
N GLN A 422 20.00 12.24 23.90
CA GLN A 422 19.67 11.77 25.26
C GLN A 422 19.16 10.33 25.30
N GLY A 423 18.43 9.87 24.27
CA GLY A 423 18.03 8.46 24.16
C GLY A 423 19.21 7.50 24.01
N GLY A 424 20.35 7.98 23.50
CA GLY A 424 21.62 7.24 23.49
C GLY A 424 22.19 7.02 24.90
N LEU A 425 21.93 7.92 25.84
CA LEU A 425 22.30 7.72 27.24
C LEU A 425 21.45 6.62 27.88
N LEU A 426 20.13 6.61 27.64
CA LEU A 426 19.23 5.53 28.07
C LEU A 426 19.67 4.19 27.48
N THR A 427 19.96 4.18 26.17
CA THR A 427 20.46 3.00 25.46
C THR A 427 21.76 2.48 26.08
N LYS A 428 22.69 3.35 26.44
CA LYS A 428 23.92 2.93 27.12
C LYS A 428 23.62 2.22 28.45
N MET A 429 22.61 2.66 29.19
CA MET A 429 22.24 2.04 30.47
C MET A 429 21.68 0.62 30.32
N THR A 430 21.31 0.16 29.12
CA THR A 430 20.88 -1.24 28.90
C THR A 430 22.06 -2.22 28.87
N ALA A 431 23.30 -1.74 28.69
CA ALA A 431 24.46 -2.58 28.41
C ALA A 431 25.63 -2.41 29.39
N ILE A 432 25.53 -1.51 30.37
CA ILE A 432 26.62 -1.28 31.34
C ILE A 432 26.35 -1.96 32.67
N GLU A 433 27.45 -2.20 33.40
CA GLU A 433 27.45 -2.51 34.83
C GLU A 433 27.86 -1.25 35.60
N SER A 434 26.93 -0.66 36.35
CA SER A 434 27.22 0.53 37.16
C SER A 434 27.92 0.19 38.46
N GLY A 435 27.61 -0.96 39.08
CA GLY A 435 27.86 -1.19 40.49
C GLY A 435 27.40 0.00 41.34
N ASP A 436 28.21 0.37 42.33
CA ASP A 436 27.94 1.51 43.22
C ASP A 436 28.33 2.88 42.63
N ARG A 437 28.91 2.95 41.43
CA ARG A 437 29.54 4.18 40.91
C ARG A 437 28.60 5.37 40.81
N PHE A 438 27.33 5.16 40.48
CA PHE A 438 26.36 6.26 40.42
C PHE A 438 25.93 6.70 41.82
N TRP A 439 25.78 5.75 42.75
CA TRP A 439 25.47 6.04 44.14
C TRP A 439 26.60 6.78 44.87
N ASP A 440 27.84 6.40 44.63
CA ASP A 440 29.03 7.01 45.25
C ASP A 440 29.19 8.50 44.89
N ASN A 441 28.60 8.95 43.77
CA ASN A 441 28.54 10.36 43.39
C ASN A 441 27.46 11.15 44.14
N LEU A 442 26.48 10.47 44.74
CA LEU A 442 25.35 11.07 45.44
C LEU A 442 25.53 11.05 46.96
N SER A 443 26.14 10.00 47.50
CA SER A 443 26.24 9.78 48.95
C SER A 443 27.53 9.06 49.36
N PRO A 444 28.21 9.50 50.42
CA PRO A 444 29.36 8.79 51.00
C PRO A 444 28.93 7.59 51.89
N VAL A 445 27.63 7.43 52.16
CA VAL A 445 27.09 6.34 52.98
C VAL A 445 26.66 5.19 52.06
N PRO A 446 27.08 3.93 52.30
CA PRO A 446 26.64 2.79 51.49
C PRO A 446 25.11 2.69 51.40
N PHE A 447 24.59 2.36 50.22
CA PHE A 447 23.15 2.39 49.92
C PHE A 447 22.30 1.54 50.89
N TRP A 448 22.81 0.39 51.32
CA TRP A 448 22.15 -0.49 52.28
C TRP A 448 22.11 0.05 53.72
N LYS A 449 22.90 1.07 54.05
CA LYS A 449 22.90 1.74 55.38
C LYS A 449 21.97 2.95 55.45
N VAL A 450 21.51 3.47 54.32
CA VAL A 450 20.63 4.65 54.31
C VAL A 450 19.21 4.22 54.69
N ASN A 451 18.61 4.93 55.64
CA ASN A 451 17.23 4.71 56.03
C ASN A 451 16.28 5.36 55.00
N LEU A 452 15.67 4.55 54.15
CA LEU A 452 14.74 4.95 53.08
C LEU A 452 13.45 4.16 53.23
N SER A 453 12.32 4.74 52.81
CA SER A 453 11.10 3.95 52.61
C SER A 453 11.32 2.92 51.50
N ASP A 454 10.57 1.82 51.52
CA ASP A 454 10.68 0.76 50.51
C ASP A 454 10.42 1.29 49.09
N GLU A 455 9.50 2.26 48.96
CA GLU A 455 9.19 2.92 47.69
C GLU A 455 10.39 3.69 47.12
N VAL A 456 11.02 4.53 47.95
CA VAL A 456 12.19 5.33 47.54
C VAL A 456 13.38 4.42 47.29
N ARG A 457 13.56 3.38 48.10
CA ARG A 457 14.61 2.37 47.91
C ARG A 457 14.47 1.70 46.55
N ARG A 458 13.29 1.17 46.20
CA ARG A 458 13.03 0.55 44.89
C ARG A 458 13.23 1.54 43.74
N LEU A 459 12.77 2.78 43.89
CA LEU A 459 12.97 3.82 42.89
C LEU A 459 14.44 4.11 42.63
N LEU A 460 15.27 4.20 43.67
CA LEU A 460 16.70 4.39 43.51
C LEU A 460 17.36 3.13 42.95
N GLU A 461 17.01 1.94 43.44
CA GLU A 461 17.50 0.66 42.91
C GLU A 461 17.35 0.59 41.39
N ARG A 462 16.15 0.83 40.84
CA ARG A 462 15.94 0.83 39.38
C ARG A 462 16.63 1.96 38.62
N SER A 463 16.91 3.09 39.28
CA SER A 463 17.32 4.33 38.60
C SER A 463 18.82 4.57 38.63
N ILE A 464 19.57 3.93 39.52
CA ILE A 464 21.01 4.21 39.68
C ILE A 464 21.87 2.95 39.79
N PHE A 465 21.28 1.76 39.88
CA PHE A 465 22.01 0.48 39.82
C PHE A 465 21.61 -0.28 38.56
N PHE A 466 22.56 -0.43 37.63
CA PHE A 466 22.34 -1.03 36.32
C PHE A 466 23.29 -2.21 36.12
N THR A 467 22.74 -3.33 35.67
CA THR A 467 23.47 -4.49 35.16
C THR A 467 23.18 -4.62 33.66
N PRO A 468 24.01 -5.26 32.82
CA PRO A 468 23.62 -5.50 31.42
C PRO A 468 22.30 -6.28 31.33
N LEU A 469 21.40 -5.88 30.42
CA LEU A 469 20.21 -6.68 30.09
C LEU A 469 20.67 -8.02 29.46
N PRO A 470 19.91 -9.11 29.68
CA PRO A 470 20.26 -10.46 29.23
C PRO A 470 20.35 -10.61 27.70
#